data_AF-A0A8C5ZAA7-F1
#
_entry.id   AF-A0A8C5ZAA7-F1
#
_cell.length_a   1.000
_cell.length_b   1.000
_cell.length_c   1.000
_cell.angle_alpha   90.00
_cell.angle_beta   90.00
_cell.angle_gamma   90.00
#
_symmetry.space_group_name_H-M   'P 1'
#
loop_
_entity.id
_entity.type
_entity.pdbx_description
1 polymer ?
#
loop_
_entity_poly.entity_id
_entity_poly.type
_entity_poly.pdbx_seq_one_letter_code
_entity_poly.pdbx_strand_id
1 'polypeptide(L)'
;QARKKQEEQRQTISRSTRAQLQFPVSHVDRFLRQGHYGQRLSSSTPVFLAGVLEYLTAKVLDLAGQEAHSNRKMRITPEHVRKVLEKNRHLYSFFEDKANPPDVKKPKKSKK
;
A
#
# COMPACT_ATOMS: atom_id res chain seq x y z
N GLN A 1 53.87 -13.45 12.36
CA GLN A 1 52.64 -13.90 11.67
C GLN A 1 51.44 -13.28 12.38
N ALA A 2 50.74 -12.34 11.74
CA ALA A 2 49.56 -11.68 12.34
C ALA A 2 48.29 -12.47 11.99
N ARG A 3 47.57 -12.96 13.01
CA ARG A 3 46.29 -13.66 12.84
C ARG A 3 45.20 -12.64 12.47
N LYS A 4 44.72 -12.68 11.23
CA LYS A 4 43.48 -11.99 10.82
C LYS A 4 42.30 -12.59 11.59
N LYS A 5 41.67 -11.79 12.44
CA LYS A 5 40.41 -12.13 13.10
C LYS A 5 39.31 -12.07 12.03
N GLN A 6 38.73 -13.22 11.67
CA GLN A 6 37.54 -13.26 10.82
C GLN A 6 36.37 -12.74 11.66
N GLU A 7 35.90 -11.54 11.35
CA GLU A 7 34.70 -10.97 11.96
C GLU A 7 33.49 -11.56 11.23
N GLU A 8 32.71 -12.41 11.92
CA GLU A 8 31.43 -12.91 11.39
C GLU A 8 30.53 -11.72 11.07
N GLN A 9 30.27 -11.50 9.78
CA GLN A 9 29.37 -10.45 9.34
C GLN A 9 27.96 -10.74 9.89
N ARG A 10 27.56 -10.01 10.93
CA ARG A 10 26.18 -10.08 11.45
C ARG A 10 25.22 -9.74 10.32
N GLN A 11 24.33 -10.67 10.00
CA GLN A 11 23.29 -10.45 9.00
C GLN A 11 22.45 -9.23 9.39
N THR A 12 22.36 -8.27 8.48
CA THR A 12 21.62 -7.03 8.68
C THR A 12 20.13 -7.33 8.55
N ILE A 13 19.43 -7.43 9.68
CA ILE A 13 17.96 -7.61 9.68
C ILE A 13 17.30 -6.36 9.09
N SER A 14 16.47 -6.54 8.07
CA SER A 14 15.76 -5.45 7.40
C SER A 14 14.79 -4.73 8.34
N ARG A 15 14.51 -3.44 8.09
CA ARG A 15 13.54 -2.67 8.88
C ARG A 15 12.13 -3.27 8.86
N SER A 16 11.71 -3.82 7.72
CA SER A 16 10.43 -4.54 7.58
C SER A 16 10.40 -5.78 8.46
N THR A 17 11.44 -6.62 8.41
CA THR A 17 11.54 -7.82 9.24
C THR A 17 11.54 -7.49 10.73
N ARG A 18 12.26 -6.42 11.15
CA ARG A 18 12.25 -5.96 12.55
C ARG A 18 10.86 -5.47 13.00
N ALA A 19 10.12 -4.83 12.10
CA ALA A 19 8.77 -4.33 12.38
C ALA A 19 7.67 -5.40 12.21
N GLN A 20 8.02 -6.62 11.77
CA GLN A 20 7.08 -7.69 11.44
C GLN A 20 6.05 -7.28 10.37
N LEU A 21 6.48 -6.47 9.40
CA LEU A 21 5.65 -6.01 8.29
C LEU A 21 6.07 -6.70 6.99
N GLN A 22 5.09 -7.12 6.19
CA GLN A 22 5.30 -7.56 4.82
C GLN A 22 5.61 -6.38 3.89
N PHE A 23 5.03 -5.21 4.18
CA PHE A 23 5.24 -4.02 3.38
C PHE A 23 6.66 -3.46 3.56
N PRO A 24 7.28 -2.93 2.48
CA PRO A 24 8.67 -2.50 2.49
C PRO A 24 8.84 -1.13 3.17
N VAL A 25 9.18 -1.13 4.46
CA VAL A 25 9.38 0.09 5.29
C VAL A 25 10.41 1.03 4.68
N SER A 26 11.51 0.48 4.15
CA SER A 26 12.54 1.30 3.50
C SER A 26 12.07 1.98 2.22
N HIS A 27 11.10 1.39 1.51
CA HIS A 27 10.54 1.99 0.31
C HIS A 27 9.61 3.15 0.68
N VAL A 28 8.78 2.96 1.72
CA VAL A 28 7.90 4.00 2.25
C VAL A 28 8.72 5.20 2.73
N ASP A 29 9.80 4.98 3.49
CA ASP A 29 10.72 6.05 3.93
C ASP A 29 11.31 6.84 2.76
N ARG A 30 11.74 6.14 1.69
CA ARG A 30 12.24 6.79 0.48
C ARG A 30 11.19 7.68 -0.17
N PHE A 31 9.96 7.19 -0.34
CA PHE A 31 8.88 7.98 -0.93
C PHE A 31 8.47 9.18 -0.08
N LEU A 32 8.46 9.02 1.25
CA LEU A 32 8.17 10.13 2.15
C LEU A 32 9.21 11.25 2.05
N ARG A 33 10.49 10.91 1.87
CA ARG A 33 11.56 11.90 1.68
C ARG A 33 11.49 12.57 0.31
N GLN A 34 11.20 11.81 -0.74
CA GLN A 34 11.04 12.34 -2.10
C GLN A 34 9.82 13.26 -2.23
N GLY A 35 8.75 12.99 -1.48
CA GLY A 35 7.55 13.82 -1.45
C GLY A 35 7.68 15.12 -0.65
N HIS A 36 8.80 15.35 0.04
CA HIS A 36 9.05 16.55 0.85
C HIS A 36 7.93 16.88 1.86
N TYR A 37 7.27 15.87 2.43
CA TYR A 37 6.15 16.04 3.39
C TYR A 37 6.55 16.69 4.72
N GLY A 38 7.86 16.85 4.97
CA GLY A 38 8.40 17.55 6.11
C GLY A 38 9.92 17.67 6.02
N GLN A 39 10.48 18.67 6.68
CA GLN A 39 11.94 18.90 6.70
C GLN A 39 12.69 17.75 7.39
N ARG A 40 12.08 17.12 8.39
CA ARG A 40 12.59 15.94 9.12
C ARG A 40 11.47 14.95 9.33
N LEU A 41 11.78 13.67 9.18
CA LEU A 41 10.86 12.56 9.43
C LEU A 41 11.38 11.73 10.61
N SER A 42 10.49 11.36 11.53
CA SER A 42 10.83 10.45 12.62
C SER A 42 11.14 9.05 12.08
N SER A 43 11.98 8.30 12.79
CA SER A 43 12.30 6.91 12.45
C SER A 43 11.08 5.98 12.49
N SER A 44 10.06 6.33 13.29
CA SER A 44 8.81 5.58 13.42
C SER A 44 7.80 5.87 12.30
N THR A 45 7.88 7.04 11.64
CA THR A 45 6.93 7.46 10.60
C THR A 45 6.78 6.45 9.46
N PRO A 46 7.86 5.96 8.81
CA PRO A 46 7.71 4.99 7.73
C PRO A 46 7.21 3.63 8.20
N VAL A 47 7.48 3.24 9.44
CA VAL A 47 6.97 1.99 10.03
C VAL A 47 5.47 2.09 10.24
N PHE A 48 5.01 3.19 10.83
CA PHE A 48 3.58 3.44 11.07
C PHE A 48 2.80 3.45 9.74
N LEU A 49 3.28 4.22 8.76
CA LEU A 49 2.61 4.30 7.47
C LEU A 49 2.60 2.95 6.72
N ALA A 50 3.72 2.22 6.73
CA ALA A 50 3.78 0.88 6.14
C ALA A 50 2.75 -0.06 6.79
N GLY A 51 2.60 -0.03 8.12
CA GLY A 51 1.62 -0.83 8.83
C GLY A 51 0.17 -0.46 8.49
N VAL A 52 -0.14 0.83 8.37
CA VAL A 52 -1.48 1.28 7.95
C VAL A 52 -1.80 0.82 6.53
N LEU A 53 -0.86 0.97 5.60
CA LEU A 53 -1.03 0.54 4.21
C LEU A 53 -1.19 -0.99 4.10
N GLU A 54 -0.42 -1.75 4.89
CA GLU A 54 -0.53 -3.20 4.95
C GLU A 54 -1.89 -3.63 5.49
N TYR A 55 -2.35 -3.03 6.59
CA TYR A 55 -3.66 -3.31 7.17
C TYR A 55 -4.80 -3.04 6.18
N LEU A 56 -4.80 -1.86 5.53
CA LEU A 56 -5.84 -1.50 4.57
C LEU A 56 -5.84 -2.47 3.38
N THR A 57 -4.66 -2.79 2.85
CA THR A 57 -4.53 -3.74 1.73
C THR A 57 -5.03 -5.13 2.13
N ALA A 58 -4.59 -5.63 3.29
CA ALA A 58 -5.03 -6.92 3.82
C ALA A 58 -6.55 -6.96 4.00
N LYS A 59 -7.16 -5.87 4.50
CA LYS A 59 -8.60 -5.83 4.73
C LYS A 59 -9.41 -5.82 3.42
N VAL A 60 -8.95 -5.08 2.41
CA VAL A 60 -9.58 -5.09 1.09
C VAL A 60 -9.46 -6.47 0.45
N LEU A 61 -8.29 -7.12 0.55
CA LEU A 61 -8.05 -8.44 -0.01
C LEU A 61 -8.85 -9.55 0.71
N ASP A 62 -8.99 -9.48 2.03
CA ASP A 62 -9.81 -10.39 2.83
C ASP A 62 -11.27 -10.37 2.34
N LEU A 63 -11.86 -9.18 2.28
CA LEU A 63 -13.23 -9.01 1.81
C LEU A 63 -13.39 -9.40 0.33
N ALA A 64 -12.43 -9.05 -0.53
CA ALA A 64 -12.48 -9.40 -1.95
C ALA A 64 -12.28 -10.91 -2.18
N GLY A 65 -11.51 -11.58 -1.31
CA GLY A 65 -11.35 -13.03 -1.28
C GLY A 65 -12.65 -13.72 -0.89
N GLN A 66 -13.34 -13.22 0.14
CA GLN A 66 -14.66 -13.70 0.54
C GLN A 66 -15.67 -13.55 -0.60
N GLU A 67 -15.72 -12.38 -1.25
CA GLU A 67 -16.60 -12.15 -2.41
C GLU A 67 -16.25 -13.06 -3.60
N ALA A 68 -14.97 -13.29 -3.86
CA ALA A 68 -14.54 -14.23 -4.90
C ALA A 68 -15.01 -15.66 -4.61
N HIS A 69 -14.81 -16.11 -3.37
CA HIS A 69 -15.20 -17.42 -2.89
C HIS A 69 -16.72 -17.62 -2.95
N SER A 70 -17.50 -16.62 -2.52
CA SER A 70 -18.97 -16.62 -2.62
C SER A 70 -19.44 -16.74 -4.09
N ASN A 71 -18.70 -16.15 -5.03
CA ASN A 71 -18.96 -16.26 -6.46
C ASN A 71 -18.35 -17.53 -7.10
N ARG A 72 -17.89 -18.50 -6.29
CA ARG A 72 -17.24 -19.76 -6.70
C ARG A 72 -16.02 -19.56 -7.61
N LYS A 73 -15.30 -18.45 -7.43
CA LYS A 73 -14.07 -18.12 -8.17
C LYS A 73 -12.86 -18.21 -7.23
N MET A 74 -11.79 -18.83 -7.69
CA MET A 74 -10.51 -18.92 -6.95
C MET A 74 -9.64 -17.67 -7.09
N ARG A 75 -9.85 -16.88 -8.15
CA ARG A 75 -9.07 -15.67 -8.42
C ARG A 75 -9.87 -14.42 -8.04
N ILE A 76 -9.24 -13.51 -7.31
CA ILE A 76 -9.77 -12.17 -7.08
C ILE A 76 -9.72 -11.39 -8.40
N THR A 77 -10.84 -10.81 -8.79
CA THR A 77 -11.00 -9.98 -10.00
C THR A 77 -11.37 -8.54 -9.60
N PRO A 78 -11.19 -7.55 -10.49
CA PRO A 78 -11.60 -6.17 -10.21
C PRO A 78 -13.08 -6.05 -9.81
N GLU A 79 -13.95 -6.92 -10.32
CA GLU A 79 -15.37 -6.97 -9.97
C GLU A 79 -15.60 -7.25 -8.47
N HIS A 80 -14.83 -8.18 -7.88
CA HIS A 80 -14.96 -8.51 -6.46
C HIS A 80 -14.54 -7.33 -5.58
N VAL A 81 -13.45 -6.66 -5.96
CA VAL A 81 -12.99 -5.45 -5.26
C VAL A 81 -14.05 -4.36 -5.33
N ARG A 82 -14.61 -4.11 -6.52
CA ARG A 82 -15.68 -3.12 -6.70
C ARG A 82 -16.91 -3.43 -5.83
N LYS A 83 -17.39 -4.68 -5.82
CA LYS A 83 -18.52 -5.09 -4.99
C LYS A 83 -18.27 -4.88 -3.50
N VAL A 84 -17.05 -5.18 -3.03
CA VAL A 84 -16.65 -4.94 -1.64
C VAL A 84 -16.66 -3.44 -1.31
N LEU A 85 -16.16 -2.60 -2.21
CA LEU A 85 -16.21 -1.16 -2.04
C LEU A 85 -17.65 -0.66 -1.97
N GLU A 86 -18.53 -1.10 -2.88
CA GLU A 86 -19.96 -0.70 -2.88
C GLU A 86 -20.70 -1.16 -1.62
N LYS A 87 -20.40 -2.37 -1.11
CA LYS A 87 -21.03 -2.93 0.10
C LYS A 87 -20.53 -2.28 1.39
N ASN A 88 -19.29 -1.78 1.42
CA ASN A 88 -18.67 -1.23 2.62
C ASN A 88 -18.65 0.30 2.57
N ARG A 89 -19.54 0.95 3.31
CA ARG A 89 -19.63 2.42 3.37
C ARG A 89 -18.33 3.12 3.76
N HIS A 90 -17.53 2.54 4.65
CA HIS A 90 -16.28 3.15 5.11
C HIS A 90 -15.18 3.06 4.05
N LEU A 91 -15.09 1.93 3.34
CA LEU A 91 -14.15 1.79 2.23
C LEU A 91 -14.61 2.64 1.04
N TYR A 92 -15.91 2.64 0.76
CA TYR A 92 -16.47 3.50 -0.27
C TYR A 92 -16.10 4.97 -0.05
N SER A 93 -16.40 5.52 1.13
CA SER A 93 -16.09 6.92 1.43
C SER A 93 -14.58 7.23 1.49
N PHE A 94 -13.76 6.24 1.84
CA PHE A 94 -12.30 6.37 1.82
C PHE A 94 -11.73 6.44 0.39
N PHE A 95 -12.30 5.67 -0.55
CA PHE A 95 -11.87 5.61 -1.95
C PHE A 95 -12.65 6.52 -2.88
N GLU A 96 -13.69 7.21 -2.40
CA GLU A 96 -14.37 8.24 -3.16
C GLU A 96 -13.40 9.40 -3.44
N ASP A 97 -13.12 9.61 -4.73
CA ASP A 97 -12.35 10.75 -5.20
C ASP A 97 -13.19 12.02 -5.04
N LYS A 98 -13.01 12.72 -3.91
CA LYS A 98 -13.59 14.07 -3.73
C LYS A 98 -12.88 15.14 -4.57
N ALA A 99 -11.82 14.80 -5.31
CA ALA A 99 -11.03 15.74 -6.10
C ALA A 99 -11.26 15.62 -7.62
N ASN A 100 -11.87 14.54 -8.14
CA ASN A 100 -12.34 14.47 -9.53
C ASN A 100 -13.79 13.98 -9.62
N PRO A 101 -14.77 14.88 -9.79
CA PRO A 101 -16.14 14.46 -10.09
C PRO A 101 -16.16 13.69 -11.43
N PRO A 102 -17.03 12.67 -11.58
CA PRO A 102 -17.08 11.80 -12.76
C PRO A 102 -17.61 12.45 -14.05
N ASP A 103 -17.44 13.77 -14.24
CA ASP A 103 -18.03 14.51 -15.35
C ASP A 103 -17.16 15.66 -15.88
N VAL A 104 -15.89 15.39 -16.20
CA VAL A 104 -15.16 16.23 -17.17
C VAL A 104 -15.38 15.68 -18.56
N LYS A 105 -16.43 16.18 -19.23
CA LYS A 105 -16.68 15.97 -20.66
C LYS A 105 -15.38 16.24 -21.44
N LYS A 106 -14.80 15.20 -22.05
CA LYS A 106 -13.67 15.35 -22.98
C LYS A 106 -14.06 16.39 -24.05
N PRO A 107 -13.21 17.38 -24.34
CA PRO A 107 -13.52 18.37 -25.37
C PRO A 107 -13.70 17.65 -26.70
N LYS A 108 -14.86 17.86 -27.34
CA LYS A 108 -15.12 17.37 -28.70
C LYS A 108 -14.05 17.98 -29.61
N LYS A 109 -13.22 17.14 -30.24
CA LYS A 109 -12.33 17.59 -31.30
C LYS A 109 -13.18 18.24 -32.39
N SER A 110 -13.04 19.55 -32.56
CA SER A 110 -13.52 20.27 -33.73
C SER A 110 -12.77 19.72 -34.95
N LYS A 111 -13.51 19.07 -35.85
CA LYS A 111 -12.99 18.75 -37.18
C LYS A 111 -12.76 20.08 -37.90
N LYS A 112 -11.50 20.35 -38.28
CA LYS A 112 -11.20 21.19 -39.44
C LYS A 112 -11.32 20.34 -40.69
#